data_AF-A0A1G4AX24-F1
#
_entry.id   AF-A0A1G4AX24-F1
#
_cell.length_a   1.000
_cell.length_b   1.000
_cell.length_c   1.000
_cell.angle_alpha   90.00
_cell.angle_beta   90.00
_cell.angle_gamma   90.00
#
_symmetry.space_group_name_H-M   'P 1'
#
loop_
_entity.id
_entity.type
_entity.pdbx_description
1 polymer ?
#
loop_
_entity_poly.entity_id
_entity_poly.type
_entity_poly.pdbx_seq_one_letter_code
_entity_poly.pdbx_strand_id
1 'polypeptide(L)'
;SCPTPLLSLTLSLLCSPGSDPKIFFCQPRYRLISLLPNPPSQTFLIHLLLPSPLFTMSSEQLPISNDASPAPINPLAAHPVRGTADLLNNPQDAQGRQPASATAASSELASWKVKLTGALRHFADFPIKGIDFVDIMPLFLDPTVHQTLGDALELQVKEGFPTLPDVIVGLDARGFLFGPGLALRLGTGFAPVRKQGKLPGPCVTAEYQKEYGSDFFQMQQDAIKPGQKVLVVDDIIATGGSAKAAADLIKQLGGEIIGYLFILEIPGLNGREKLGDTKTIILLEDA
;
A
#
# COMPACT_ATOMS: atom_id res chain seq x y z
N SER A 1 -15.57 -15.70 46.99
CA SER A 1 -14.80 -16.07 45.78
C SER A 1 -15.76 -16.70 44.79
N CYS A 2 -16.15 -15.96 43.76
CA CYS A 2 -17.06 -16.44 42.71
C CYS A 2 -16.25 -17.32 41.73
N PRO A 3 -16.68 -18.53 41.34
CA PRO A 3 -15.97 -19.33 40.36
C PRO A 3 -16.18 -18.72 38.97
N THR A 4 -15.09 -18.39 38.27
CA THR A 4 -15.12 -18.04 36.85
C THR A 4 -15.42 -19.31 36.03
N PRO A 5 -16.38 -19.27 35.09
CA PRO A 5 -16.59 -20.41 34.19
C PRO A 5 -15.42 -20.48 33.19
N LEU A 6 -14.69 -21.59 33.18
CA LEU A 6 -13.70 -21.88 32.15
C LEU A 6 -14.42 -22.44 30.91
N LEU A 7 -14.34 -21.71 29.79
CA LEU A 7 -14.76 -22.20 28.49
C LEU A 7 -13.63 -23.06 27.90
N SER A 8 -13.86 -24.35 27.71
CA SER A 8 -12.90 -25.23 27.01
C SER A 8 -13.35 -25.43 25.56
N LEU A 9 -12.49 -25.06 24.62
CA LEU A 9 -12.69 -25.28 23.18
C LEU A 9 -11.79 -26.43 22.75
N THR A 10 -12.37 -27.54 22.30
CA THR A 10 -11.58 -28.66 21.76
C THR A 10 -11.52 -28.55 20.24
N LEU A 11 -10.31 -28.42 19.69
CA LEU A 11 -10.06 -28.42 18.25
C LEU A 11 -9.99 -29.87 17.75
N SER A 12 -10.86 -30.24 16.81
CA SER A 12 -10.79 -31.53 16.12
C SER A 12 -10.55 -31.29 14.63
N LEU A 13 -9.56 -31.97 14.05
CA LEU A 13 -9.29 -31.96 12.60
C LEU A 13 -10.01 -33.15 11.97
N LEU A 14 -10.94 -32.87 11.05
CA LEU A 14 -11.52 -33.90 10.19
C LEU A 14 -10.75 -33.90 8.87
N CYS A 15 -10.10 -35.01 8.55
CA CYS A 15 -9.32 -35.17 7.33
C CYS A 15 -10.01 -36.11 6.37
N SER A 16 -10.18 -35.69 5.12
CA SER A 16 -10.71 -36.51 4.03
C SER A 16 -9.64 -36.72 2.96
N PRO A 17 -9.55 -37.92 2.34
CA PRO A 17 -8.61 -38.16 1.25
C PRO A 17 -8.98 -37.32 0.02
N GLY A 18 -7.97 -36.74 -0.62
CA GLY A 18 -8.09 -36.08 -1.91
C GLY A 18 -8.10 -37.06 -3.08
N SER A 19 -8.14 -36.55 -4.30
CA SER A 19 -8.09 -37.35 -5.54
C SER A 19 -6.74 -38.07 -5.76
N ASP A 20 -5.67 -37.60 -5.12
CA ASP A 20 -4.41 -38.32 -4.95
C ASP A 20 -4.41 -39.01 -3.57
N PRO A 21 -4.20 -40.34 -3.48
CA PRO A 21 -4.21 -41.07 -2.21
C PRO A 21 -3.13 -40.62 -1.19
N LYS A 22 -2.19 -39.73 -1.58
CA LYS A 22 -1.19 -39.15 -0.69
C LYS A 22 -1.56 -37.77 -0.13
N ILE A 23 -2.68 -37.17 -0.53
CA ILE A 23 -3.08 -35.82 -0.11
C ILE A 23 -4.35 -35.91 0.74
N PHE A 24 -4.32 -35.32 1.94
CA PHE A 24 -5.48 -35.21 2.82
C PHE A 24 -5.87 -33.75 3.01
N PHE A 25 -7.15 -33.44 2.85
CA PHE A 25 -7.71 -32.14 3.18
C PHE A 25 -8.25 -32.18 4.60
N CYS A 26 -7.62 -31.42 5.51
CA CYS A 26 -8.06 -31.31 6.89
C CYS A 26 -8.69 -29.94 7.14
N GLN A 27 -9.92 -29.92 7.65
CA GLN A 27 -10.62 -28.69 8.04
C GLN A 27 -10.80 -28.67 9.57
N PRO A 28 -10.50 -27.54 10.24
CA PRO A 28 -10.75 -27.41 11.66
C PRO A 28 -12.27 -27.36 11.93
N ARG A 29 -12.76 -28.24 12.79
CA ARG A 29 -14.13 -28.20 13.31
C ARG A 29 -14.10 -27.87 14.79
N TYR A 30 -14.80 -26.79 15.17
CA TYR A 30 -14.99 -26.40 16.55
C TYR A 30 -16.32 -26.96 17.05
N ARG A 31 -16.29 -27.70 18.16
CA ARG A 31 -17.51 -28.19 18.82
C ARG A 31 -17.57 -27.58 20.22
N LEU A 32 -18.62 -26.81 20.48
CA LEU A 32 -18.92 -26.29 21.81
C LEU A 32 -19.52 -27.42 22.65
N ILE A 33 -18.89 -27.78 23.76
CA ILE A 33 -19.43 -28.76 24.72
C ILE A 33 -20.13 -27.99 25.85
N SER A 34 -21.38 -28.36 26.12
CA SER A 34 -22.32 -27.70 27.06
C SER A 34 -21.80 -27.56 28.49
N LEU A 35 -22.21 -26.47 29.13
CA LEU A 35 -22.09 -26.17 30.56
C LEU A 35 -22.94 -27.15 31.41
N LEU A 36 -22.46 -27.52 32.60
CA LEU A 36 -23.20 -28.26 33.64
C LEU A 36 -24.36 -27.39 34.20
N PRO A 37 -25.46 -27.97 34.71
CA PRO A 37 -26.69 -27.23 34.99
C PRO A 37 -26.76 -26.59 36.39
N ASN A 38 -27.45 -25.44 36.43
CA ASN A 38 -28.28 -24.80 37.50
C ASN A 38 -27.80 -23.49 38.16
N PRO A 39 -28.72 -22.58 38.60
CA PRO A 39 -30.15 -22.40 38.27
C PRO A 39 -30.43 -20.98 37.65
N PRO A 40 -31.69 -20.57 37.37
CA PRO A 40 -32.00 -19.69 36.25
C PRO A 40 -31.99 -18.20 36.60
N SER A 41 -31.31 -17.40 35.79
CA SER A 41 -31.82 -16.14 35.22
C SER A 41 -30.67 -15.47 34.46
N GLN A 42 -31.02 -14.79 33.38
CA GLN A 42 -30.14 -14.08 32.43
C GLN A 42 -29.68 -14.89 31.22
N THR A 43 -30.54 -14.87 30.22
CA THR A 43 -30.24 -15.17 28.82
C THR A 43 -29.13 -14.22 28.32
N PHE A 44 -27.94 -14.73 28.03
CA PHE A 44 -26.95 -14.01 27.22
C PHE A 44 -27.09 -14.49 25.76
N LEU A 45 -27.54 -13.59 24.90
CA LEU A 45 -27.64 -13.81 23.46
C LEU A 45 -26.26 -13.55 22.83
N ILE A 46 -25.52 -14.60 22.46
CA ILE A 46 -24.30 -14.47 21.66
C ILE A 46 -24.67 -14.72 20.20
N HIS A 47 -24.75 -13.65 19.42
CA HIS A 47 -24.86 -13.72 17.96
C HIS A 47 -23.49 -14.09 17.37
N LEU A 48 -23.34 -15.35 16.94
CA LEU A 48 -22.24 -15.74 16.04
C LEU A 48 -22.79 -15.79 14.60
N LEU A 49 -22.64 -14.69 13.86
CA LEU A 49 -22.92 -14.63 12.43
C LEU A 49 -21.77 -15.30 11.67
N LEU A 50 -21.99 -16.56 11.27
CA LEU A 50 -21.19 -17.26 10.26
C LEU A 50 -21.90 -17.10 8.90
N PRO A 51 -21.24 -16.60 7.83
CA PRO A 51 -21.76 -16.77 6.48
C PRO A 51 -21.22 -18.08 5.87
N SER A 52 -22.15 -18.98 5.52
CA SER A 52 -21.92 -20.13 4.64
C SER A 52 -22.34 -19.79 3.19
N PRO A 53 -21.92 -20.57 2.18
CA PRO A 53 -21.85 -20.15 0.78
C PRO A 53 -23.04 -20.60 -0.10
N LEU A 54 -23.04 -20.10 -1.36
CA LEU A 54 -23.80 -20.47 -2.56
C LEU A 54 -25.25 -19.99 -2.72
N PHE A 55 -25.49 -19.15 -3.74
CA PHE A 55 -26.68 -19.16 -4.60
C PHE A 55 -26.35 -18.63 -6.01
N THR A 56 -26.88 -19.29 -7.04
CA THR A 56 -26.90 -18.87 -8.46
C THR A 56 -28.32 -19.09 -9.01
N MET A 57 -28.95 -18.06 -9.61
CA MET A 57 -29.63 -18.04 -10.92
C MET A 57 -30.50 -16.77 -11.14
N SER A 58 -30.81 -16.56 -12.43
CA SER A 58 -31.19 -15.35 -13.19
C SER A 58 -32.62 -14.74 -13.07
N SER A 59 -32.70 -13.53 -13.67
CA SER A 59 -33.78 -12.85 -14.45
C SER A 59 -35.07 -12.39 -13.77
N GLU A 60 -35.34 -11.09 -13.79
CA GLU A 60 -36.35 -10.43 -14.65
C GLU A 60 -36.36 -8.90 -14.46
N GLN A 61 -36.99 -8.18 -15.39
CA GLN A 61 -36.85 -6.76 -15.72
C GLN A 61 -38.11 -5.93 -15.41
N LEU A 62 -37.88 -4.63 -15.09
CA LEU A 62 -38.69 -3.42 -15.39
C LEU A 62 -39.99 -3.14 -14.59
N PRO A 63 -40.62 -1.92 -14.63
CA PRO A 63 -40.19 -0.59 -15.15
C PRO A 63 -40.54 0.68 -14.28
N ILE A 64 -39.94 1.87 -14.64
CA ILE A 64 -40.50 3.26 -14.84
C ILE A 64 -41.26 3.95 -13.65
N SER A 65 -41.21 5.26 -13.27
CA SER A 65 -41.11 6.59 -13.96
C SER A 65 -40.88 7.78 -12.97
N ASN A 66 -40.08 8.75 -13.43
CA ASN A 66 -40.27 10.22 -13.59
C ASN A 66 -40.87 11.21 -12.56
N ASP A 67 -40.15 12.35 -12.52
CA ASP A 67 -40.56 13.78 -12.52
C ASP A 67 -41.13 14.44 -11.25
N ALA A 68 -40.44 15.50 -10.77
CA ALA A 68 -40.82 16.89 -11.08
C ALA A 68 -40.03 17.94 -10.25
N SER A 69 -39.55 18.98 -10.92
CA SER A 69 -39.26 20.32 -10.38
C SER A 69 -39.99 21.32 -11.31
N PRO A 70 -40.50 22.47 -10.81
CA PRO A 70 -39.67 23.69 -10.87
C PRO A 70 -39.90 24.74 -9.74
N ALA A 71 -39.00 25.73 -9.71
CA ALA A 71 -38.89 26.93 -8.84
C ALA A 71 -40.00 28.00 -9.12
N PRO A 72 -39.95 29.30 -8.70
CA PRO A 72 -39.05 30.02 -7.76
C PRO A 72 -39.78 31.02 -6.81
N ILE A 73 -39.13 31.57 -5.76
CA ILE A 73 -39.43 32.93 -5.22
C ILE A 73 -38.18 33.56 -4.59
N ASN A 74 -37.85 34.79 -5.00
CA ASN A 74 -37.01 35.76 -4.30
C ASN A 74 -37.88 37.02 -4.12
N PRO A 75 -37.78 37.81 -3.02
CA PRO A 75 -37.04 39.06 -3.19
C PRO A 75 -36.37 39.68 -1.93
N LEU A 76 -35.34 40.47 -2.27
CA LEU A 76 -34.93 41.80 -1.75
C LEU A 76 -34.13 41.96 -0.44
N ALA A 77 -32.93 42.54 -0.64
CA ALA A 77 -32.32 43.73 -0.02
C ALA A 77 -30.90 43.44 0.55
N ALA A 78 -29.88 44.31 0.53
CA ALA A 78 -29.48 45.50 -0.23
C ALA A 78 -28.10 45.93 0.37
N HIS A 79 -27.04 45.99 -0.45
CA HIS A 79 -25.81 46.86 -0.42
C HIS A 79 -25.03 47.15 0.91
N PRO A 80 -23.78 47.69 0.89
CA PRO A 80 -22.97 48.16 -0.25
C PRO A 80 -21.53 47.62 -0.36
N VAL A 81 -21.01 47.76 -1.58
CA VAL A 81 -19.61 47.65 -2.00
C VAL A 81 -18.85 48.89 -1.55
N ARG A 82 -17.61 48.73 -1.06
CA ARG A 82 -16.70 49.83 -0.70
C ARG A 82 -15.40 49.74 -1.51
N GLY A 83 -15.26 50.68 -2.45
CA GLY A 83 -14.06 51.48 -2.72
C GLY A 83 -12.76 50.76 -3.08
N THR A 84 -12.46 50.74 -4.39
CA THR A 84 -11.10 50.78 -4.93
C THR A 84 -10.50 52.17 -4.69
N ALA A 85 -9.31 52.24 -4.08
CA ALA A 85 -8.45 53.42 -4.11
C ALA A 85 -6.97 52.99 -4.10
N ASP A 86 -6.30 53.41 -5.17
CA ASP A 86 -4.92 53.88 -5.30
C ASP A 86 -3.71 52.98 -5.05
N LEU A 87 -3.01 52.83 -6.17
CA LEU A 87 -1.61 52.51 -6.36
C LEU A 87 -0.71 53.55 -5.67
N LEU A 88 0.22 53.08 -4.85
CA LEU A 88 1.55 53.70 -4.73
C LEU A 88 2.62 52.62 -4.79
N ASN A 89 3.38 52.66 -5.88
CA ASN A 89 4.63 51.96 -6.09
C ASN A 89 5.63 52.27 -4.97
N ASN A 90 6.32 51.25 -4.46
CA ASN A 90 7.65 51.40 -3.88
C ASN A 90 8.56 50.29 -4.43
N PRO A 91 9.56 50.61 -5.28
CA PRO A 91 10.45 49.62 -5.86
C PRO A 91 11.76 49.56 -5.06
N GLN A 92 11.79 48.74 -4.01
CA GLN A 92 13.02 48.34 -3.31
C GLN A 92 12.66 47.20 -2.36
N ASP A 93 12.76 45.97 -2.86
CA ASP A 93 13.00 44.72 -2.10
C ASP A 93 12.91 43.53 -3.07
N ALA A 94 13.76 43.57 -4.11
CA ALA A 94 13.97 42.43 -5.02
C ALA A 94 15.35 41.83 -4.74
N GLN A 95 15.52 41.26 -3.54
CA GLN A 95 16.64 40.41 -3.18
C GLN A 95 16.09 39.09 -2.63
N GLY A 96 16.43 38.02 -3.36
CA GLY A 96 15.85 36.69 -3.26
C GLY A 96 15.74 36.15 -1.84
N ARG A 97 14.49 35.94 -1.39
CA ARG A 97 14.16 35.21 -0.18
C ARG A 97 13.98 33.73 -0.52
N GLN A 98 15.08 33.01 -0.74
CA GLN A 98 15.13 31.54 -0.70
C GLN A 98 16.61 31.11 -0.57
N PRO A 99 17.06 30.64 0.63
CA PRO A 99 17.62 29.28 0.73
C PRO A 99 17.48 28.57 2.10
N ALA A 100 16.77 29.14 3.10
CA ALA A 100 16.77 28.56 4.45
C ALA A 100 16.01 27.21 4.56
N SER A 101 14.87 27.09 3.86
CA SER A 101 14.01 25.89 3.97
C SER A 101 14.57 24.66 3.26
N ALA A 102 15.14 24.81 2.06
CA ALA A 102 15.72 23.69 1.32
C ALA A 102 17.00 23.15 1.99
N THR A 103 17.78 24.05 2.60
CA THR A 103 18.97 23.66 3.38
C THR A 103 18.58 22.88 4.64
N ALA A 104 17.49 23.30 5.31
CA ALA A 104 16.95 22.58 6.46
C ALA A 104 16.44 21.18 6.09
N ALA A 105 15.63 21.07 5.03
CA ALA A 105 15.10 19.78 4.56
C ALA A 105 16.23 18.80 4.17
N SER A 106 17.27 19.29 3.48
CA SER A 106 18.45 18.49 3.14
C SER A 106 19.22 18.01 4.39
N SER A 107 19.40 18.91 5.37
CA SER A 107 20.05 18.56 6.64
C SER A 107 19.24 17.55 7.47
N GLU A 108 17.91 17.69 7.51
CA GLU A 108 17.02 16.76 8.21
C GLU A 108 17.04 15.38 7.54
N LEU A 109 16.94 15.35 6.21
CA LEU A 109 17.02 14.12 5.43
C LEU A 109 18.35 13.40 5.68
N ALA A 110 19.48 14.11 5.71
CA ALA A 110 20.77 13.51 6.02
C ALA A 110 20.80 12.87 7.42
N SER A 111 20.28 13.57 8.43
CA SER A 111 20.14 13.04 9.80
C SER A 111 19.24 11.79 9.85
N TRP A 112 18.11 11.82 9.14
CA TRP A 112 17.21 10.67 9.04
C TRP A 112 17.88 9.49 8.36
N LYS A 113 18.62 9.68 7.26
CA LYS A 113 19.37 8.60 6.61
C LYS A 113 20.35 7.93 7.58
N VAL A 114 21.11 8.70 8.37
CA VAL A 114 22.01 8.14 9.40
C VAL A 114 21.25 7.29 10.43
N LYS A 115 20.13 7.80 10.94
CA LYS A 115 19.28 7.06 11.90
C LYS A 115 18.73 5.77 11.30
N LEU A 116 18.26 5.82 10.06
CA LEU A 116 17.67 4.67 9.36
C LEU A 116 18.73 3.61 9.05
N THR A 117 19.89 4.00 8.50
CA THR A 117 21.01 3.10 8.25
C THR A 117 21.48 2.43 9.54
N GLY A 118 21.60 3.19 10.64
CA GLY A 118 22.00 2.64 11.94
C GLY A 118 21.02 1.63 12.56
N ALA A 119 19.79 1.55 12.04
CA ALA A 119 18.79 0.57 12.48
C ALA A 119 18.81 -0.71 11.64
N LEU A 120 19.42 -0.72 10.45
CA LEU A 120 19.48 -1.90 9.59
C LEU A 120 20.27 -3.03 10.26
N ARG A 121 19.95 -4.27 9.87
CA ARG A 121 20.62 -5.46 10.39
C ARG A 121 21.15 -6.30 9.24
N HIS A 122 22.38 -6.78 9.36
CA HIS A 122 23.04 -7.58 8.33
C HIS A 122 23.05 -9.06 8.72
N PHE A 123 22.81 -9.92 7.73
CA PHE A 123 22.93 -11.36 7.83
C PHE A 123 23.83 -11.87 6.72
N ALA A 124 25.05 -12.26 7.09
CA ALA A 124 25.98 -12.89 6.16
C ALA A 124 25.49 -14.26 5.70
N ASP A 125 25.85 -14.62 4.47
CA ASP A 125 25.58 -15.92 3.85
C ASP A 125 24.08 -16.27 3.73
N PHE A 126 23.21 -15.26 3.51
CA PHE A 126 21.78 -15.44 3.34
C PHE A 126 21.26 -14.79 2.04
N PRO A 127 20.36 -15.43 1.28
CA PRO A 127 19.83 -16.79 1.47
C PRO A 127 20.83 -17.88 1.06
N ILE A 128 21.93 -17.50 0.41
CA ILE A 128 23.02 -18.38 -0.01
C ILE A 128 24.36 -17.79 0.43
N LYS A 129 25.36 -18.66 0.54
CA LYS A 129 26.73 -18.28 0.91
C LYS A 129 27.30 -17.22 -0.04
N GLY A 130 27.92 -16.19 0.52
CA GLY A 130 28.54 -15.08 -0.21
C GLY A 130 27.63 -13.86 -0.41
N ILE A 131 26.37 -13.90 0.02
CA ILE A 131 25.46 -12.75 -0.01
C ILE A 131 25.34 -12.17 1.40
N ASP A 132 25.52 -10.85 1.53
CA ASP A 132 25.16 -10.12 2.74
C ASP A 132 23.73 -9.58 2.61
N PHE A 133 22.82 -10.12 3.42
CA PHE A 133 21.41 -9.74 3.38
C PHE A 133 21.13 -8.61 4.36
N VAL A 134 20.60 -7.51 3.85
CA VAL A 134 20.19 -6.36 4.65
C VAL A 134 18.72 -6.51 5.05
N ASP A 135 18.50 -6.75 6.35
CA ASP A 135 17.18 -6.85 6.97
C ASP A 135 16.67 -5.47 7.40
N ILE A 136 15.55 -5.05 6.79
CA ILE A 136 14.86 -3.79 7.07
C ILE A 136 13.83 -3.89 8.19
N MET A 137 13.51 -5.10 8.69
CA MET A 137 12.47 -5.27 9.71
C MET A 137 12.66 -4.37 10.95
N PRO A 138 13.89 -4.10 11.43
CA PRO A 138 14.10 -3.15 12.53
C PRO A 138 13.52 -1.75 12.30
N LEU A 139 13.44 -1.29 11.05
CA LEU A 139 12.87 0.02 10.72
C LEU A 139 11.41 0.15 11.17
N PHE A 140 10.69 -0.97 11.24
CA PHE A 140 9.27 -1.01 11.60
C PHE A 140 9.04 -1.35 13.08
N LEU A 141 10.05 -1.88 13.78
CA LEU A 141 9.93 -2.31 15.18
C LEU A 141 10.01 -1.14 16.16
N ASP A 142 10.88 -0.15 15.88
CA ASP A 142 10.97 1.08 16.67
C ASP A 142 10.00 2.13 16.09
N PRO A 143 8.98 2.57 16.84
CA PRO A 143 8.00 3.56 16.36
C PRO A 143 8.64 4.87 15.91
N THR A 144 9.73 5.29 16.56
CA THR A 144 10.43 6.53 16.21
C THR A 144 11.24 6.38 14.93
N VAL A 145 11.80 5.20 14.66
CA VAL A 145 12.52 4.90 13.41
C VAL A 145 11.51 4.76 12.28
N HIS A 146 10.38 4.10 12.53
CA HIS A 146 9.31 3.94 11.54
C HIS A 146 8.70 5.30 11.15
N GLN A 147 8.48 6.18 12.13
CA GLN A 147 8.04 7.55 11.85
C GLN A 147 9.07 8.29 10.99
N THR A 148 10.36 8.20 11.35
CA THR A 148 11.46 8.78 10.55
C THR A 148 11.50 8.23 9.12
N LEU A 149 11.26 6.93 8.93
CA LEU A 149 11.18 6.33 7.60
C LEU A 149 10.04 6.95 6.79
N GLY A 150 8.85 7.08 7.40
CA GLY A 150 7.69 7.71 6.76
C GLY A 150 7.96 9.17 6.38
N ASP A 151 8.57 9.94 7.29
CA ASP A 151 8.92 11.36 7.05
C ASP A 151 9.93 11.49 5.90
N ALA A 152 10.97 10.64 5.88
CA ALA A 152 12.00 10.64 4.85
C ALA A 152 11.45 10.23 3.48
N LEU A 153 10.63 9.18 3.40
CA LEU A 153 9.99 8.76 2.16
C LEU A 153 9.04 9.83 1.61
N GLU A 154 8.24 10.46 2.46
CA GLU A 154 7.33 11.53 2.05
C GLU A 154 8.10 12.73 1.47
N LEU A 155 9.18 13.14 2.13
CA LEU A 155 10.04 14.23 1.66
C LEU A 155 10.68 13.89 0.31
N GLN A 156 11.22 12.66 0.16
CA GLN A 156 11.77 12.17 -1.11
C GLN A 156 10.74 12.23 -2.24
N VAL A 157 9.48 11.90 -1.96
CA VAL A 157 8.44 11.97 -3.00
C VAL A 157 8.15 13.42 -3.39
N LYS A 158 8.03 14.31 -2.41
CA LYS A 158 7.70 15.73 -2.62
C LYS A 158 8.79 16.50 -3.36
N GLU A 159 10.05 16.20 -3.09
CA GLU A 159 11.19 16.94 -3.66
C GLU A 159 11.86 16.22 -4.84
N GLY A 160 11.74 14.89 -4.91
CA GLY A 160 12.51 14.06 -5.84
C GLY A 160 11.81 13.75 -7.17
N PHE A 161 10.48 13.94 -7.25
CA PHE A 161 9.68 13.69 -8.45
C PHE A 161 9.04 14.98 -8.98
N PRO A 162 8.81 15.09 -10.30
CA PRO A 162 8.32 16.31 -10.93
C PRO A 162 6.90 16.70 -10.47
N THR A 163 6.09 15.72 -10.07
CA THR A 163 4.73 15.92 -9.57
C THR A 163 4.39 14.84 -8.55
N LEU A 164 3.41 15.11 -7.68
CA LEU A 164 2.87 14.09 -6.78
C LEU A 164 2.17 12.96 -7.58
N PRO A 165 2.25 11.71 -7.09
CA PRO A 165 1.52 10.60 -7.68
C PRO A 165 0.03 10.71 -7.39
N ASP A 166 -0.81 10.14 -8.25
CA ASP A 166 -2.23 9.88 -7.95
C ASP A 166 -2.39 8.54 -7.21
N VAL A 167 -1.50 7.58 -7.50
CA VAL A 167 -1.51 6.24 -6.93
C VAL A 167 -0.08 5.78 -6.58
N ILE A 168 0.10 5.28 -5.36
CA ILE A 168 1.28 4.51 -4.96
C ILE A 168 1.03 3.03 -5.28
N VAL A 169 1.93 2.42 -6.05
CA VAL A 169 1.91 0.99 -6.33
C VAL A 169 2.98 0.29 -5.49
N GLY A 170 2.55 -0.57 -4.57
CA GLY A 170 3.47 -1.42 -3.79
C GLY A 170 3.68 -2.78 -4.46
N LEU A 171 4.88 -3.36 -4.31
CA LEU A 171 5.15 -4.74 -4.73
C LEU A 171 5.00 -5.73 -3.57
N ASP A 172 4.40 -6.89 -3.86
CA ASP A 172 4.25 -7.97 -2.88
C ASP A 172 5.63 -8.57 -2.53
N ALA A 173 6.00 -8.68 -1.25
CA ALA A 173 5.24 -8.31 -0.05
C ALA A 173 5.71 -7.02 0.61
N ARG A 174 7.00 -6.70 0.49
CA ARG A 174 7.67 -5.76 1.40
C ARG A 174 7.36 -4.30 1.06
N GLY A 175 7.07 -3.99 -0.20
CA GLY A 175 6.45 -2.72 -0.58
C GLY A 175 5.12 -2.43 0.15
N PHE A 176 4.42 -3.45 0.67
CA PHE A 176 3.19 -3.25 1.44
C PHE A 176 3.43 -2.82 2.89
N LEU A 177 4.66 -2.95 3.40
CA LEU A 177 4.98 -2.54 4.77
C LEU A 177 4.91 -1.02 4.96
N PHE A 178 5.18 -0.26 3.89
CA PHE A 178 5.21 1.21 3.94
C PHE A 178 4.40 1.88 2.83
N GLY A 179 4.11 1.20 1.72
CA GLY A 179 3.37 1.76 0.59
C GLY A 179 2.01 2.37 0.96
N PRO A 180 1.13 1.66 1.69
CA PRO A 180 -0.15 2.22 2.13
C PRO A 180 0.01 3.42 3.07
N GLY A 181 1.00 3.38 3.97
CA GLY A 181 1.30 4.48 4.89
C GLY A 181 1.78 5.73 4.15
N LEU A 182 2.65 5.56 3.16
CA LEU A 182 3.11 6.63 2.28
C LEU A 182 1.96 7.22 1.45
N ALA A 183 1.11 6.36 0.89
CA ALA A 183 -0.06 6.79 0.12
C ALA A 183 -1.00 7.67 0.96
N LEU A 184 -1.26 7.26 2.21
CA LEU A 184 -2.08 8.00 3.16
C LEU A 184 -1.47 9.38 3.47
N ARG A 185 -0.16 9.44 3.73
CA ARG A 185 0.56 10.70 4.03
C ARG A 185 0.53 11.68 2.86
N LEU A 186 0.54 11.18 1.63
CA LEU A 186 0.47 11.98 0.41
C LEU A 186 -0.97 12.32 -0.02
N GLY A 187 -1.99 11.70 0.59
CA GLY A 187 -3.40 11.87 0.19
C GLY A 187 -3.73 11.22 -1.15
N THR A 188 -3.09 10.08 -1.47
CA THR A 188 -3.15 9.41 -2.77
C THR A 188 -3.74 8.00 -2.65
N GLY A 189 -4.12 7.41 -3.80
CA GLY A 189 -4.55 6.01 -3.83
C GLY A 189 -3.41 5.04 -3.56
N PHE A 190 -3.74 3.80 -3.19
CA PHE A 190 -2.79 2.70 -3.12
C PHE A 190 -3.29 1.50 -3.91
N ALA A 191 -2.42 0.89 -4.71
CA ALA A 191 -2.72 -0.32 -5.48
C ALA A 191 -1.63 -1.39 -5.29
N PRO A 192 -2.00 -2.64 -4.95
CA PRO A 192 -1.03 -3.72 -4.79
C PRO A 192 -0.74 -4.42 -6.13
N VAL A 193 0.54 -4.67 -6.41
CA VAL A 193 0.98 -5.72 -7.36
C VAL A 193 1.23 -6.99 -6.57
N ARG A 194 0.57 -8.09 -6.94
CA ARG A 194 0.69 -9.36 -6.22
C ARG A 194 1.10 -10.52 -7.11
N LYS A 195 1.67 -11.56 -6.53
CA LYS A 195 1.89 -12.83 -7.24
C LYS A 195 0.56 -13.40 -7.71
N GLN A 196 0.59 -14.14 -8.82
CA GLN A 196 -0.60 -14.71 -9.44
C GLN A 196 -1.46 -15.52 -8.45
N GLY A 197 -2.77 -15.34 -8.56
CA GLY A 197 -3.77 -16.05 -7.74
C GLY A 197 -3.98 -15.49 -6.33
N LYS A 198 -3.37 -14.34 -5.99
CA LYS A 198 -3.55 -13.67 -4.69
C LYS A 198 -4.56 -12.51 -4.72
N LEU A 199 -4.99 -12.07 -5.91
CA LEU A 199 -5.99 -11.02 -6.09
C LEU A 199 -7.31 -11.62 -6.59
N PRO A 200 -8.46 -11.18 -6.05
CA PRO A 200 -9.76 -11.57 -6.56
C PRO A 200 -10.15 -10.75 -7.80
N GLY A 201 -11.08 -11.29 -8.59
CA GLY A 201 -11.67 -10.57 -9.72
C GLY A 201 -10.74 -10.47 -10.95
N PRO A 202 -11.14 -9.67 -11.96
CA PRO A 202 -10.38 -9.51 -13.19
C PRO A 202 -9.02 -8.84 -12.95
N CYS A 203 -7.96 -9.45 -13.47
CA CYS A 203 -6.58 -8.97 -13.33
C CYS A 203 -5.89 -8.87 -14.69
N VAL A 204 -5.03 -7.85 -14.84
CA VAL A 204 -3.94 -7.87 -15.83
C VAL A 204 -2.77 -8.67 -15.28
N THR A 205 -1.96 -9.25 -16.17
CA THR A 205 -0.85 -10.14 -15.80
C THR A 205 0.42 -9.73 -16.54
N ALA A 206 1.57 -9.82 -15.88
CA ALA A 206 2.88 -9.59 -16.46
C ALA A 206 3.85 -10.67 -15.96
N GLU A 207 4.62 -11.22 -16.90
CA GLU A 207 5.64 -12.22 -16.63
C GLU A 207 6.91 -11.56 -16.07
N TYR A 208 7.54 -12.20 -15.09
CA TYR A 208 8.88 -11.86 -14.65
C TYR A 208 9.75 -13.10 -14.55
N GLN A 209 11.03 -12.95 -14.91
CA GLN A 209 12.00 -14.04 -14.91
C GLN A 209 12.59 -14.22 -13.51
N LYS A 210 12.63 -15.47 -13.06
CA LYS A 210 13.42 -15.92 -11.92
C LYS A 210 14.72 -16.57 -12.44
N GLU A 211 15.59 -16.96 -11.52
CA GLU A 211 16.80 -17.74 -11.84
C GLU A 211 16.45 -19.09 -12.49
N TYR A 212 15.33 -19.69 -12.12
CA TYR A 212 14.82 -20.93 -12.70
C TYR A 212 13.32 -20.79 -12.99
N GLY A 213 12.99 -20.47 -14.23
CA GLY A 213 11.62 -20.34 -14.73
C GLY A 213 11.04 -18.92 -14.67
N SER A 214 9.78 -18.80 -15.06
CA SER A 214 9.02 -17.56 -14.96
C SER A 214 7.91 -17.65 -13.92
N ASP A 215 7.51 -16.51 -13.43
CA ASP A 215 6.34 -16.35 -12.57
C ASP A 215 5.61 -15.07 -12.98
N PHE A 216 4.43 -14.87 -12.43
CA PHE A 216 3.53 -13.84 -12.89
C PHE A 216 3.13 -12.91 -11.76
N PHE A 217 3.23 -11.61 -12.03
CA PHE A 217 2.59 -10.59 -11.22
C PHE A 217 1.23 -10.23 -11.82
N GLN A 218 0.32 -9.86 -10.93
CA GLN A 218 -1.05 -9.47 -11.25
C GLN A 218 -1.40 -8.16 -10.56
N MET A 219 -2.26 -7.40 -11.22
CA MET A 219 -2.91 -6.20 -10.70
C MET A 219 -4.38 -6.22 -11.14
N GLN A 220 -5.30 -5.81 -10.27
CA GLN A 220 -6.74 -5.76 -10.62
C GLN A 220 -6.97 -4.71 -11.73
N GLN A 221 -7.90 -4.99 -12.65
CA GLN A 221 -8.12 -4.16 -13.84
C GLN A 221 -8.60 -2.73 -13.52
N ASP A 222 -9.19 -2.52 -12.34
CA ASP A 222 -9.70 -1.24 -11.86
C ASP A 222 -8.73 -0.52 -10.91
N ALA A 223 -7.55 -1.09 -10.66
CA ALA A 223 -6.57 -0.54 -9.72
C ALA A 223 -5.94 0.78 -10.19
N ILE A 224 -5.84 0.97 -11.51
CA ILE A 224 -5.27 2.16 -12.15
C ILE A 224 -6.21 2.61 -13.26
N LYS A 225 -6.51 3.91 -13.29
CA LYS A 225 -7.26 4.56 -14.36
C LYS A 225 -6.30 5.14 -15.40
N PRO A 226 -6.68 5.17 -16.69
CA PRO A 226 -5.85 5.78 -17.73
C PRO A 226 -5.45 7.23 -17.40
N GLY A 227 -4.17 7.55 -17.59
CA GLY A 227 -3.59 8.87 -17.33
C GLY A 227 -3.22 9.14 -15.87
N GLN A 228 -3.50 8.22 -14.93
CA GLN A 228 -3.05 8.40 -13.54
C GLN A 228 -1.53 8.32 -13.43
N LYS A 229 -0.97 9.21 -12.62
CA LYS A 229 0.45 9.24 -12.28
C LYS A 229 0.75 8.23 -11.19
N VAL A 230 1.66 7.32 -11.47
CA VAL A 230 1.96 6.17 -10.62
C VAL A 230 3.40 6.21 -10.15
N LEU A 231 3.59 6.12 -8.83
CA LEU A 231 4.89 5.89 -8.21
C LEU A 231 4.95 4.45 -7.71
N VAL A 232 5.92 3.68 -8.21
CA VAL A 232 6.14 2.31 -7.76
C VAL A 232 7.09 2.30 -6.58
N VAL A 233 6.75 1.54 -5.54
CA VAL A 233 7.55 1.42 -4.32
C VAL A 233 7.81 -0.03 -3.97
N ASP A 234 9.03 -0.33 -3.57
CA ASP A 234 9.42 -1.59 -2.95
C ASP A 234 10.58 -1.35 -2.00
N ASP A 235 10.92 -2.32 -1.17
CA ASP A 235 11.98 -2.08 -0.20
C ASP A 235 13.39 -2.13 -0.79
N ILE A 236 13.68 -3.09 -1.66
CA ILE A 236 15.01 -3.29 -2.24
C ILE A 236 14.91 -3.49 -3.74
N ILE A 237 15.74 -2.79 -4.51
CA ILE A 237 15.99 -3.11 -5.92
C ILE A 237 17.21 -4.01 -6.08
N ALA A 238 17.00 -5.18 -6.68
CA ALA A 238 18.05 -6.11 -7.10
C ALA A 238 18.29 -5.98 -8.61
N THR A 239 17.82 -6.95 -9.41
CA THR A 239 17.93 -6.94 -10.88
C THR A 239 16.91 -6.04 -11.58
N GLY A 240 16.01 -5.39 -10.84
CA GLY A 240 14.92 -4.56 -11.38
C GLY A 240 13.77 -5.33 -12.05
N GLY A 241 13.80 -6.67 -12.05
CA GLY A 241 12.78 -7.51 -12.74
C GLY A 241 11.36 -7.29 -12.24
N SER A 242 11.14 -7.30 -10.92
CA SER A 242 9.81 -7.12 -10.33
C SER A 242 9.23 -5.73 -10.60
N ALA A 243 10.07 -4.69 -10.46
CA ALA A 243 9.68 -3.31 -10.75
C ALA A 243 9.34 -3.11 -12.24
N LYS A 244 10.08 -3.76 -13.14
CA LYS A 244 9.77 -3.75 -14.58
C LYS A 244 8.44 -4.46 -14.89
N ALA A 245 8.15 -5.59 -14.26
CA ALA A 245 6.87 -6.28 -14.45
C ALA A 245 5.70 -5.44 -13.91
N ALA A 246 5.87 -4.75 -12.79
CA ALA A 246 4.89 -3.79 -12.29
C ALA A 246 4.66 -2.63 -13.27
N ALA A 247 5.74 -2.12 -13.87
CA ALA A 247 5.65 -1.11 -14.92
C ALA A 247 4.80 -1.57 -16.11
N ASP A 248 4.95 -2.83 -16.51
CA ASP A 248 4.20 -3.42 -17.62
C ASP A 248 2.71 -3.59 -17.28
N LEU A 249 2.38 -3.94 -16.04
CA LEU A 249 0.98 -3.96 -15.56
C LEU A 249 0.37 -2.56 -15.57
N ILE A 250 1.09 -1.56 -15.06
CA ILE A 250 0.62 -0.17 -15.01
C ILE A 250 0.37 0.37 -16.43
N LYS A 251 1.29 0.10 -17.36
CA LYS A 251 1.14 0.49 -18.77
C LYS A 251 -0.05 -0.18 -19.43
N GLN A 252 -0.32 -1.46 -19.15
CA GLN A 252 -1.52 -2.15 -19.66
C GLN A 252 -2.82 -1.47 -19.21
N LEU A 253 -2.85 -0.89 -18.02
CA LEU A 253 -4.00 -0.14 -17.48
C LEU A 253 -4.00 1.34 -17.91
N GLY A 254 -3.01 1.79 -18.69
CA GLY A 254 -2.90 3.16 -19.18
C GLY A 254 -2.35 4.16 -18.15
N GLY A 255 -1.71 3.70 -17.08
CA GLY A 255 -1.06 4.58 -16.10
C GLY A 255 0.28 5.14 -16.58
N GLU A 256 0.64 6.32 -16.09
CA GLU A 256 1.89 7.02 -16.37
C GLU A 256 2.85 6.86 -15.18
N ILE A 257 3.96 6.17 -15.39
CA ILE A 257 4.94 5.93 -14.33
C ILE A 257 5.81 7.18 -14.16
N ILE A 258 5.67 7.86 -13.03
CA ILE A 258 6.47 9.06 -12.72
C ILE A 258 7.82 8.70 -12.10
N GLY A 259 7.96 7.49 -11.56
CA GLY A 259 9.19 7.06 -10.92
C GLY A 259 9.10 5.76 -10.15
N TYR A 260 10.24 5.41 -9.55
CA TYR A 260 10.41 4.33 -8.59
C TYR A 260 11.08 4.85 -7.32
N LEU A 261 10.64 4.38 -6.16
CA LEU A 261 11.24 4.69 -4.87
C LEU A 261 11.54 3.39 -4.12
N PHE A 262 12.82 3.18 -3.81
CA PHE A 262 13.27 2.04 -3.00
C PHE A 262 13.95 2.51 -1.72
N ILE A 263 13.97 1.67 -0.69
CA ILE A 263 14.73 1.94 0.53
C ILE A 263 16.22 1.66 0.28
N LEU A 264 16.54 0.51 -0.31
CA LEU A 264 17.90 0.03 -0.57
C LEU A 264 18.08 -0.40 -2.03
N GLU A 265 19.34 -0.51 -2.43
CA GLU A 265 19.78 -1.08 -3.71
C GLU A 265 20.87 -2.13 -3.46
N ILE A 266 20.81 -3.25 -4.18
CA ILE A 266 21.88 -4.24 -4.14
C ILE A 266 22.95 -3.83 -5.16
N PRO A 267 24.19 -3.51 -4.72
CA PRO A 267 25.25 -3.10 -5.63
C PRO A 267 25.63 -4.24 -6.59
N GLY A 268 25.97 -3.87 -7.83
CA GLY A 268 26.47 -4.81 -8.85
C GLY A 268 25.39 -5.61 -9.60
N LEU A 269 24.10 -5.42 -9.32
CA LEU A 269 23.00 -6.06 -10.06
C LEU A 269 22.34 -5.16 -11.10
N ASN A 270 22.80 -3.91 -11.24
CA ASN A 270 22.39 -2.95 -12.27
C ASN A 270 20.87 -2.80 -12.42
N GLY A 271 20.11 -2.90 -11.32
CA GLY A 271 18.64 -2.91 -11.38
C GLY A 271 18.04 -1.66 -12.03
N ARG A 272 18.68 -0.51 -11.84
CA ARG A 272 18.27 0.77 -12.45
C ARG A 272 18.26 0.73 -13.98
N GLU A 273 19.23 0.04 -14.60
CA GLU A 273 19.33 -0.04 -16.07
C GLU A 273 18.09 -0.69 -16.68
N LYS A 274 17.48 -1.66 -15.98
CA LYS A 274 16.26 -2.34 -16.43
C LYS A 274 15.02 -1.45 -16.40
N LEU A 275 15.06 -0.32 -15.69
CA LEU A 275 13.97 0.64 -15.56
C LEU A 275 14.05 1.79 -16.57
N GLY A 276 15.10 1.81 -17.40
CA GLY A 276 15.35 2.82 -18.43
C GLY A 276 15.53 4.22 -17.84
N ASP A 277 15.05 5.24 -18.55
CA ASP A 277 15.21 6.64 -18.16
C ASP A 277 14.23 7.10 -17.07
N THR A 278 13.43 6.18 -16.52
CA THR A 278 12.44 6.50 -15.49
C THR A 278 13.16 6.86 -14.19
N LYS A 279 12.82 8.01 -13.60
CA LYS A 279 13.43 8.49 -12.35
C LYS A 279 13.35 7.42 -11.26
N THR A 280 14.50 7.04 -10.71
CA THR A 280 14.60 6.09 -9.60
C THR A 280 15.32 6.76 -8.44
N ILE A 281 14.71 6.70 -7.25
CA ILE A 281 15.27 7.21 -6.00
C ILE A 281 15.53 6.02 -5.06
N ILE A 282 16.72 5.98 -4.48
CA ILE A 282 17.08 5.07 -3.40
C ILE A 282 17.25 5.90 -2.13
N LEU A 283 16.51 5.59 -1.08
CA LEU A 283 16.53 6.38 0.14
C LEU A 283 17.90 6.27 0.83
N LEU A 284 18.38 5.04 1.05
CA LEU A 284 19.63 4.73 1.73
C LEU A 284 20.62 4.23 0.69
N GLU A 285 21.32 5.18 0.06
CA GLU A 285 22.45 4.88 -0.81
C GLU A 285 23.61 4.38 0.08
N ASP A 286 24.25 3.28 -0.32
CA ASP A 286 25.42 2.66 0.35
C ASP A 286 25.18 2.04 1.75
N ALA A 287 23.93 1.67 2.06
CA ALA A 287 23.57 1.02 3.33
C ALA A 287 23.63 -0.51 3.28
#